data_AF-A0A373LUB4-F1
#
_entry.id   AF-A0A373LUB4-F1
#
_cell.length_a   1.000
_cell.length_b   1.000
_cell.length_c   1.000
_cell.angle_alpha   90.00
_cell.angle_beta   90.00
_cell.angle_gamma   90.00
#
_symmetry.space_group_name_H-M   'P 1'
#
loop_
_entity.id
_entity.type
_entity.pdbx_description
1 polymer ?
#
loop_
_entity_poly.entity_id
_entity_poly.type
_entity_poly.pdbx_seq_one_letter_code
_entity_poly.pdbx_strand_id
1 'polypeptide(L)'
;MGTMHLAGEIFYYSVCNAEDDDLRGFFGEIEEEIINWRKEVENSELVFLKKSIRQEYEGKKILKLPIPKSKMYCQYYPGNIEEPQNMLLFLVTFQAVRLAGLLHDVGHLPYSHVLEYAFKDLFKRVTEIDDADRTDRHKKFLQVMEPYCAGDEKDEIHENIGKLLVDQIYQSIIDESPKMGTEGLFLAMTFFVAKSILLSKNGEDSIFSQIHSITAGTVDADRLDYCTRDAYCAGLLASKFNYERMVKAFVLKEKEDKGLPEEKLEIKTKKYLFCPMSKTADQIEDLLNRRWNIFTKMNFHHRVHKHEILLSEVIVDLGMKELDGEGTFEEELEVVLPLEISSIWRLIGELRTNRSLAYQIIQLDDSWIDTLLRNKFFERYGSSKYYNLSVYGNNPEWNRFEELISTKKRYHSLIKRSRDFRFLDEKFYDSMRSKILEMDASEEKHWDNFTLVKLSNSYLEFCKQTKSFCWNYCWDMIIGDIDDKKDIYSKAEIYLNSLKEEKDNCGVAHFLVRSCEFKTGYSVAKYPVNLTHMGKVFPLGQVSNIGDDLKNARNLLPLFHVFYLPQYDTSREEVIMCNINMIYEYLAEVLSKIVLDRLSEQPNPKKK
;
A
#
# COMPACT_ATOMS: atom_id res chain seq x y z
N MET A 1 -5.05 17.33 -9.23
CA MET A 1 -4.00 18.36 -9.20
C MET A 1 -2.76 17.63 -9.68
N GLY A 2 -1.60 17.69 -9.05
CA GLY A 2 -0.56 16.69 -9.26
C GLY A 2 0.40 16.68 -8.08
N THR A 3 0.80 15.50 -7.61
CA THR A 3 1.67 15.29 -6.44
C THR A 3 2.95 16.12 -6.56
N MET A 4 3.61 16.11 -7.73
CA MET A 4 4.76 16.97 -8.04
C MET A 4 4.53 18.45 -7.69
N HIS A 5 3.39 19.01 -8.10
CA HIS A 5 3.10 20.43 -7.87
C HIS A 5 2.83 20.71 -6.38
N LEU A 6 2.01 19.88 -5.73
CA LEU A 6 1.67 20.03 -4.32
C LEU A 6 2.89 19.88 -3.41
N ALA A 7 3.78 18.92 -3.71
CA ALA A 7 5.01 18.72 -2.97
C ALA A 7 5.91 19.98 -3.02
N GLY A 8 6.05 20.57 -4.21
CA GLY A 8 6.76 21.84 -4.38
C GLY A 8 6.12 22.99 -3.61
N GLU A 9 4.79 23.13 -3.65
CA GLU A 9 4.08 24.17 -2.90
C GLU A 9 4.25 24.00 -1.38
N ILE A 10 4.12 22.77 -0.86
CA ILE A 10 4.32 22.47 0.57
C ILE A 10 5.74 22.87 0.99
N PHE A 11 6.76 22.45 0.24
CA PHE A 11 8.15 22.82 0.53
C PHE A 11 8.35 24.34 0.49
N TYR A 12 7.87 25.01 -0.57
CA TYR A 12 8.00 26.46 -0.74
C TYR A 12 7.41 27.25 0.44
N TYR A 13 6.14 27.00 0.80
CA TYR A 13 5.53 27.74 1.90
C TYR A 13 6.11 27.36 3.26
N SER A 14 6.55 26.11 3.44
CA SER A 14 7.26 25.71 4.66
C SER A 14 8.50 26.55 4.89
N VAL A 15 9.29 26.78 3.83
CA VAL A 15 10.49 27.63 3.85
C VAL A 15 10.12 29.10 4.04
N CYS A 16 9.12 29.63 3.33
CA CYS A 16 8.72 31.03 3.46
C CYS A 16 8.19 31.39 4.86
N ASN A 17 7.58 30.44 5.56
CA ASN A 17 7.01 30.66 6.89
C ASN A 17 7.95 30.27 8.04
N ALA A 18 9.14 29.75 7.74
CA ALA A 18 10.11 29.30 8.74
C ALA A 18 10.80 30.48 9.45
N GLU A 19 11.29 30.24 10.67
CA GLU A 19 12.15 31.19 11.37
C GLU A 19 13.61 31.06 10.88
N ASP A 20 14.39 32.13 11.03
CA ASP A 20 15.77 32.19 10.53
C ASP A 20 16.67 31.09 11.14
N ASP A 21 16.43 30.72 12.41
CA ASP A 21 17.18 29.66 13.08
C ASP A 21 16.89 28.28 12.47
N ASP A 22 15.60 27.99 12.22
CA ASP A 22 15.15 26.75 11.57
C ASP A 22 15.75 26.64 10.16
N LEU A 23 15.75 27.72 9.39
CA LEU A 23 16.30 27.77 8.03
C LEU A 23 17.81 27.57 7.99
N ARG A 24 18.54 28.23 8.89
CA ARG A 24 20.00 28.11 8.96
C ARG A 24 20.42 26.69 9.30
N GLY A 25 19.73 26.04 10.25
CA GLY A 25 19.96 24.63 10.55
C GLY A 25 19.68 23.74 9.35
N PHE A 26 18.48 23.88 8.76
CA PHE A 26 18.02 23.03 7.67
C PHE A 26 18.91 23.10 6.43
N PHE A 27 19.25 24.30 5.97
CA PHE A 27 20.14 24.45 4.82
C PHE A 27 21.59 24.05 5.14
N GLY A 28 22.04 24.16 6.39
CA GLY A 28 23.34 23.66 6.82
C GLY A 28 23.48 22.15 6.59
N GLU A 29 22.47 21.36 6.96
CA GLU A 29 22.50 19.90 6.73
C GLU A 29 22.45 19.55 5.24
N ILE A 30 21.64 20.25 4.44
CA ILE A 30 21.60 20.04 2.99
C ILE A 30 22.93 20.41 2.33
N GLU A 31 23.59 21.48 2.80
CA GLU A 31 24.91 21.89 2.34
C GLU A 31 25.93 20.76 2.56
N GLU A 32 25.93 20.15 3.75
CA GLU A 32 26.82 19.06 4.10
C GLU A 32 26.61 17.84 3.19
N GLU A 33 25.36 17.44 2.96
CA GLU A 33 25.03 16.33 2.05
C GLU A 33 25.50 16.57 0.61
N ILE A 34 25.27 17.78 0.08
CA ILE A 34 25.69 18.13 -1.28
C ILE A 34 27.22 18.17 -1.40
N ILE A 35 27.93 18.69 -0.39
CA ILE A 35 29.39 18.68 -0.37
C ILE A 35 29.92 17.25 -0.29
N ASN A 36 29.30 16.37 0.49
CA ASN A 36 29.71 14.98 0.63
C ASN A 36 29.51 14.21 -0.68
N TRP A 37 28.32 14.31 -1.28
CA TRP A 37 28.05 13.78 -2.61
C TRP A 37 29.08 14.26 -3.63
N ARG A 38 29.43 15.55 -3.59
CA ARG A 38 30.40 16.12 -4.52
C ARG A 38 31.79 15.46 -4.38
N LYS A 39 32.24 15.20 -3.15
CA LYS A 39 33.52 14.50 -2.89
C LYS A 39 33.47 13.04 -3.36
N GLU A 40 32.35 12.35 -3.17
CA GLU A 40 32.18 10.97 -3.64
C GLU A 40 32.25 10.89 -5.17
N VAL A 41 31.56 11.82 -5.84
CA VAL A 41 31.61 11.95 -7.30
C VAL A 41 33.04 12.27 -7.78
N GLU A 42 33.80 13.07 -7.04
CA GLU A 42 35.21 13.39 -7.36
C GLU A 42 36.15 12.18 -7.21
N ASN A 43 35.89 11.30 -6.24
CA ASN A 43 36.70 10.10 -5.97
C ASN A 43 36.36 8.90 -6.87
N SER A 44 35.18 8.92 -7.48
CA SER A 44 34.74 7.89 -8.44
C SER A 44 35.30 8.14 -9.85
N GLU A 45 35.58 7.08 -10.62
CA GLU A 45 35.84 7.17 -12.07
C GLU A 45 34.58 7.55 -12.88
N LEU A 46 33.62 8.29 -12.30
CA LEU A 46 32.45 8.80 -13.01
C LEU A 46 32.87 9.99 -13.87
N VAL A 47 33.38 9.67 -15.06
CA VAL A 47 33.94 10.62 -16.02
C VAL A 47 32.83 11.43 -16.76
N PHE A 48 31.77 11.90 -16.08
CA PHE A 48 30.62 12.56 -16.75
C PHE A 48 30.71 14.09 -16.93
N LEU A 49 31.82 14.76 -16.59
CA LEU A 49 31.94 16.22 -16.70
C LEU A 49 33.25 16.58 -17.37
N LYS A 50 33.26 17.64 -18.17
CA LYS A 50 34.51 18.21 -18.68
C LYS A 50 35.43 18.55 -17.51
N LYS A 51 36.70 18.18 -17.61
CA LYS A 51 37.72 18.39 -16.56
C LYS A 51 37.73 19.83 -16.03
N SER A 52 37.47 20.82 -16.89
CA SER A 52 37.36 22.23 -16.53
C SER A 52 36.23 22.50 -15.53
N ILE A 53 35.03 21.98 -15.77
CA ILE A 53 33.87 22.16 -14.89
C ILE A 53 34.10 21.47 -13.55
N ARG A 54 34.76 20.29 -13.55
CA ARG A 54 35.08 19.58 -12.30
C ARG A 54 35.97 20.38 -11.37
N GLN A 55 37.00 21.02 -11.92
CA GLN A 55 37.95 21.82 -11.14
C GLN A 55 37.34 23.15 -10.67
N GLU A 56 36.44 23.72 -11.46
CA GLU A 56 35.76 24.99 -11.15
C GLU A 56 34.82 24.85 -9.94
N TYR A 57 34.08 23.74 -9.84
CA TYR A 57 33.05 23.50 -8.82
C TYR A 57 33.43 22.39 -7.83
N GLU A 58 34.73 22.25 -7.51
CA GLU A 58 35.24 21.23 -6.58
C GLU A 58 34.86 21.49 -5.11
N GLY A 59 34.50 20.44 -4.38
CA GLY A 59 34.13 20.52 -2.95
C GLY A 59 33.13 21.63 -2.66
N LYS A 60 33.46 22.57 -1.75
CA LYS A 60 32.58 23.71 -1.37
C LYS A 60 32.29 24.69 -2.52
N LYS A 61 33.05 24.68 -3.62
CA LYS A 61 32.81 25.59 -4.75
C LYS A 61 31.51 25.25 -5.49
N ILE A 62 30.97 24.04 -5.32
CA ILE A 62 29.68 23.61 -5.87
C ILE A 62 28.53 24.55 -5.49
N LEU A 63 28.62 25.19 -4.32
CA LEU A 63 27.62 26.13 -3.81
C LEU A 63 27.54 27.45 -4.59
N LYS A 64 28.50 27.69 -5.50
CA LYS A 64 28.55 28.86 -6.39
C LYS A 64 28.05 28.55 -7.81
N LEU A 65 27.47 27.38 -8.02
CA LEU A 65 26.95 26.98 -9.33
C LEU A 65 25.87 27.97 -9.82
N PRO A 66 25.93 28.42 -11.09
CA PRO A 66 24.92 29.32 -11.62
C PRO A 66 23.56 28.60 -11.70
N ILE A 67 22.53 29.26 -11.18
CA ILE A 67 21.15 28.78 -11.26
C ILE A 67 20.65 28.88 -12.71
N PRO A 68 20.06 27.81 -13.28
CA PRO A 68 19.49 27.86 -14.64
C PRO A 68 18.38 28.92 -14.75
N LYS A 69 18.32 29.63 -15.89
CA LYS A 69 17.29 30.65 -16.11
C LYS A 69 15.93 29.99 -16.33
N SER A 70 14.99 30.19 -15.41
CA SER A 70 13.63 29.66 -15.51
C SER A 70 12.62 30.66 -14.96
N LYS A 71 11.53 30.90 -15.72
CA LYS A 71 10.40 31.71 -15.25
C LYS A 71 9.78 31.12 -13.98
N MET A 72 9.80 29.78 -13.85
CA MET A 72 9.27 29.09 -12.69
C MET A 72 10.10 29.40 -11.44
N TYR A 73 11.43 29.36 -11.53
CA TYR A 73 12.28 29.68 -10.38
C TYR A 73 12.10 31.12 -9.92
N CYS A 74 11.88 32.06 -10.84
CA CYS A 74 11.54 33.44 -10.48
C CYS A 74 10.20 33.57 -9.72
N GLN A 75 9.23 32.68 -9.95
CA GLN A 75 7.94 32.70 -9.26
C GLN A 75 8.02 32.11 -7.85
N TYR A 76 8.93 31.16 -7.63
CA TYR A 76 9.11 30.44 -6.36
C TYR A 76 10.30 30.98 -5.56
N TYR A 77 10.66 32.26 -5.71
CA TYR A 77 11.78 32.86 -4.98
C TYR A 77 11.34 33.24 -3.55
N PRO A 78 11.87 32.59 -2.50
CA PRO A 78 11.50 32.92 -1.13
C PRO A 78 12.13 34.25 -0.71
N GLY A 79 11.33 35.18 -0.17
CA GLY A 79 11.79 36.52 0.21
C GLY A 79 12.66 36.56 1.48
N ASN A 80 12.66 35.49 2.26
CA ASN A 80 13.45 35.32 3.49
C ASN A 80 14.80 34.64 3.28
N ILE A 81 15.21 34.39 2.04
CA ILE A 81 16.54 33.86 1.71
C ILE A 81 17.31 34.91 0.90
N GLU A 82 18.31 35.53 1.53
CA GLU A 82 19.13 36.57 0.90
C GLU A 82 20.43 36.02 0.31
N GLU A 83 21.02 34.99 0.93
CA GLU A 83 22.32 34.47 0.52
C GLU A 83 22.22 33.65 -0.78
N PRO A 84 23.05 33.94 -1.82
CA PRO A 84 23.01 33.21 -3.09
C PRO A 84 23.23 31.69 -2.95
N GLN A 85 24.05 31.26 -1.99
CA GLN A 85 24.31 29.86 -1.70
C GLN A 85 23.05 29.14 -1.19
N ASN A 86 22.33 29.74 -0.24
CA ASN A 86 21.08 29.19 0.29
C ASN A 86 19.98 29.21 -0.77
N MET A 87 20.00 30.17 -1.69
CA MET A 87 19.10 30.20 -2.84
C MET A 87 19.33 29.01 -3.80
N LEU A 88 20.60 28.66 -4.05
CA LEU A 88 20.92 27.46 -4.84
C LEU A 88 20.41 26.20 -4.12
N LEU A 89 20.72 26.05 -2.82
CA LEU A 89 20.26 24.91 -2.01
C LEU A 89 18.73 24.81 -2.01
N PHE A 90 18.04 25.94 -1.83
CA PHE A 90 16.58 26.00 -1.91
C PHE A 90 16.05 25.50 -3.25
N LEU A 91 16.57 26.01 -4.39
CA LEU A 91 16.05 25.63 -5.70
C LEU A 91 16.35 24.18 -6.07
N VAL A 92 17.52 23.67 -5.66
CA VAL A 92 17.88 22.25 -5.80
C VAL A 92 16.89 21.39 -5.02
N THR A 93 16.68 21.68 -3.74
CA THR A 93 15.78 20.89 -2.89
C THR A 93 14.32 21.04 -3.33
N PHE A 94 13.89 22.24 -3.71
CA PHE A 94 12.55 22.49 -4.25
C PHE A 94 12.29 21.66 -5.50
N GLN A 95 13.25 21.65 -6.45
CA GLN A 95 13.11 20.84 -7.65
C GLN A 95 13.22 19.34 -7.34
N ALA A 96 14.05 18.95 -6.38
CA ALA A 96 14.18 17.57 -5.94
C ALA A 96 12.90 17.02 -5.29
N VAL A 97 12.24 17.80 -4.41
CA VAL A 97 10.94 17.46 -3.82
C VAL A 97 9.87 17.29 -4.88
N ARG A 98 9.87 18.15 -5.90
CA ARG A 98 8.96 18.01 -7.05
C ARG A 98 9.23 16.71 -7.81
N LEU A 99 10.49 16.39 -8.08
CA LEU A 99 10.87 15.12 -8.73
C LEU A 99 10.50 13.91 -7.88
N ALA A 100 10.71 13.97 -6.56
CA ALA A 100 10.26 12.94 -5.64
C ALA A 100 8.74 12.74 -5.74
N GLY A 101 7.96 13.82 -5.75
CA GLY A 101 6.51 13.74 -5.96
C GLY A 101 6.10 13.26 -7.35
N LEU A 102 6.94 13.42 -8.37
CA LEU A 102 6.70 12.88 -9.72
C LEU A 102 6.99 11.36 -9.79
N LEU A 103 8.01 10.91 -9.07
CA LEU A 103 8.55 9.55 -9.18
C LEU A 103 8.09 8.61 -8.04
N HIS A 104 7.40 9.11 -7.01
CA HIS A 104 7.02 8.31 -5.83
C HIS A 104 6.31 6.99 -6.19
N ASP A 105 5.44 7.02 -7.21
CA ASP A 105 4.64 5.89 -7.66
C ASP A 105 5.17 5.23 -8.94
N VAL A 106 6.40 5.54 -9.38
CA VAL A 106 6.95 5.01 -10.65
C VAL A 106 7.07 3.48 -10.68
N GLY A 107 7.10 2.83 -9.52
CA GLY A 107 7.22 1.38 -9.39
C GLY A 107 5.90 0.61 -9.42
N HIS A 108 4.75 1.29 -9.50
CA HIS A 108 3.45 0.60 -9.58
C HIS A 108 3.31 -0.19 -10.87
N LEU A 109 3.07 -1.50 -10.73
CA LEU A 109 2.73 -2.39 -11.84
C LEU A 109 1.26 -2.21 -12.27
N PRO A 110 0.86 -2.74 -13.44
CA PRO A 110 -0.54 -2.77 -13.87
C PRO A 110 -1.47 -3.33 -12.80
N TYR A 111 -2.65 -2.74 -12.60
CA TYR A 111 -3.56 -3.06 -11.49
C TYR A 111 -2.93 -3.00 -10.07
N SER A 112 -1.72 -2.45 -9.95
CA SER A 112 -0.99 -2.12 -8.72
C SER A 112 -1.02 -3.25 -7.68
N HIS A 113 -1.78 -3.06 -6.59
CA HIS A 113 -1.81 -3.99 -5.46
C HIS A 113 -2.34 -5.38 -5.85
N VAL A 114 -3.14 -5.52 -6.89
CA VAL A 114 -3.67 -6.82 -7.32
C VAL A 114 -2.54 -7.75 -7.78
N LEU A 115 -1.65 -7.25 -8.64
CA LEU A 115 -0.48 -8.01 -9.08
C LEU A 115 0.46 -8.32 -7.91
N GLU A 116 0.67 -7.35 -7.02
CA GLU A 116 1.50 -7.57 -5.84
C GLU A 116 0.96 -8.68 -4.94
N TYR A 117 -0.35 -8.70 -4.66
CA TYR A 117 -0.96 -9.79 -3.91
C TYR A 117 -0.89 -11.12 -4.66
N ALA A 118 -1.11 -11.12 -5.97
CA ALA A 118 -1.00 -12.31 -6.80
C ALA A 118 0.42 -12.90 -6.75
N PHE A 119 1.47 -12.07 -6.87
CA PHE A 119 2.84 -12.56 -6.80
C PHE A 119 3.24 -13.05 -5.41
N LYS A 120 2.77 -12.38 -4.35
CA LYS A 120 2.98 -12.85 -2.97
C LYS A 120 2.29 -14.21 -2.73
N ASP A 121 1.07 -14.40 -3.24
CA ASP A 121 0.35 -15.67 -3.14
C ASP A 121 1.01 -16.76 -3.98
N LEU A 122 1.40 -16.46 -5.23
CA LEU A 122 2.13 -17.37 -6.09
C LEU A 122 3.47 -17.79 -5.46
N PHE A 123 4.22 -16.85 -4.88
CA PHE A 123 5.46 -17.13 -4.15
C PHE A 123 5.22 -18.07 -2.96
N LYS A 124 4.15 -17.86 -2.20
CA LYS A 124 3.76 -18.75 -1.10
C LYS A 124 3.46 -20.15 -1.59
N ARG A 125 2.58 -20.30 -2.60
CA ARG A 125 2.20 -21.61 -3.16
C ARG A 125 3.40 -22.38 -3.71
N VAL A 126 4.32 -21.71 -4.41
CA VAL A 126 5.55 -22.34 -4.93
C VAL A 126 6.52 -22.73 -3.81
N THR A 127 6.57 -21.94 -2.74
CA THR A 127 7.41 -22.25 -1.56
C THR A 127 6.89 -23.48 -0.80
N GLU A 128 5.59 -23.71 -0.78
CA GLU A 128 4.96 -24.88 -0.14
C GLU A 128 5.17 -26.20 -0.91
N ILE A 129 5.60 -26.13 -2.19
CA ILE A 129 5.98 -27.33 -2.96
C ILE A 129 7.30 -27.87 -2.39
N ASP A 130 7.32 -29.19 -2.15
CA ASP A 130 8.51 -29.92 -1.71
C ASP A 130 9.68 -29.69 -2.67
N ASP A 131 10.88 -29.44 -2.14
CA ASP A 131 12.03 -29.03 -2.96
C ASP A 131 12.44 -30.08 -4.02
N ALA A 132 12.10 -31.35 -3.77
CA ALA A 132 12.29 -32.46 -4.70
C ALA A 132 11.37 -32.39 -5.93
N ASP A 133 10.19 -31.79 -5.80
CA ASP A 133 9.16 -31.70 -6.85
C ASP A 133 9.23 -30.36 -7.61
N ARG A 134 10.09 -29.43 -7.19
CA ARG A 134 10.28 -28.14 -7.85
C ARG A 134 11.03 -28.27 -9.18
N THR A 135 10.34 -27.94 -10.27
CA THR A 135 10.95 -27.70 -11.59
C THR A 135 12.01 -26.59 -11.56
N ASP A 136 12.87 -26.51 -12.57
CA ASP A 136 13.86 -25.44 -12.70
C ASP A 136 13.21 -24.05 -12.78
N ARG A 137 12.01 -23.96 -13.37
CA ARG A 137 11.22 -22.72 -13.45
C ARG A 137 10.79 -22.26 -12.06
N HIS A 138 10.32 -23.17 -11.20
CA HIS A 138 9.99 -22.86 -9.80
C HIS A 138 11.19 -22.27 -9.06
N LYS A 139 12.36 -22.93 -9.15
CA LYS A 139 13.59 -22.49 -8.49
C LYS A 139 14.03 -21.11 -8.97
N LYS A 140 13.97 -20.85 -10.28
CA LYS A 140 14.32 -19.55 -10.86
C LYS A 140 13.36 -18.45 -10.43
N PHE A 141 12.06 -18.73 -10.42
CA PHE A 141 11.04 -17.79 -9.94
C PHE A 141 11.28 -17.40 -8.48
N LEU A 142 11.51 -18.39 -7.61
CA LEU A 142 11.83 -18.14 -6.20
C LEU A 142 13.07 -17.25 -6.07
N GLN A 143 14.15 -17.56 -6.79
CA GLN A 143 15.38 -16.77 -6.78
C GLN A 143 15.16 -15.29 -7.16
N VAL A 144 14.32 -15.03 -8.17
CA VAL A 144 14.06 -13.66 -8.64
C VAL A 144 13.18 -12.92 -7.64
N MET A 145 12.12 -13.57 -7.16
CA MET A 145 11.05 -12.95 -6.36
C MET A 145 11.34 -12.90 -4.86
N GLU A 146 12.27 -13.71 -4.36
CA GLU A 146 12.63 -13.78 -2.94
C GLU A 146 12.90 -12.38 -2.34
N PRO A 147 13.71 -11.48 -2.92
CA PRO A 147 13.95 -10.16 -2.32
C PRO A 147 12.74 -9.22 -2.25
N TYR A 148 11.63 -9.57 -2.90
CA TYR A 148 10.40 -8.76 -2.91
C TYR A 148 9.25 -9.42 -2.13
N CYS A 149 9.33 -10.74 -1.93
CA CYS A 149 8.26 -11.54 -1.33
C CYS A 149 8.68 -12.18 0.00
N ALA A 150 9.98 -12.39 0.24
CA ALA A 150 10.51 -13.02 1.44
C ALA A 150 10.99 -11.98 2.46
N GLY A 151 10.47 -12.08 3.68
CA GLY A 151 10.87 -11.25 4.83
C GLY A 151 9.70 -10.49 5.48
N ASP A 152 9.88 -10.15 6.75
CA ASP A 152 9.00 -9.23 7.50
C ASP A 152 9.25 -7.76 7.14
N GLU A 153 10.17 -7.49 6.20
CA GLU A 153 10.46 -6.14 5.72
C GLU A 153 9.24 -5.57 5.00
N LYS A 154 8.82 -4.40 5.48
CA LYS A 154 7.51 -3.77 5.23
C LYS A 154 7.34 -3.15 3.84
N ASP A 155 8.39 -3.15 3.03
CA ASP A 155 8.39 -2.39 1.79
C ASP A 155 7.62 -3.17 0.72
N GLU A 156 6.61 -2.53 0.15
CA GLU A 156 5.73 -3.15 -0.84
C GLU A 156 6.51 -3.41 -2.16
N ILE A 157 6.07 -4.37 -2.99
CA ILE A 157 6.82 -4.79 -4.19
C ILE A 157 7.09 -3.59 -5.10
N HIS A 158 6.07 -2.74 -5.28
CA HIS A 158 6.18 -1.54 -6.09
C HIS A 158 7.15 -0.50 -5.52
N GLU A 159 7.31 -0.39 -4.19
CA GLU A 159 8.32 0.50 -3.61
C GLU A 159 9.73 0.04 -4.01
N ASN A 160 10.01 -1.26 -3.93
CA ASN A 160 11.31 -1.82 -4.32
C ASN A 160 11.58 -1.71 -5.83
N ILE A 161 10.58 -1.93 -6.68
CA ILE A 161 10.68 -1.69 -8.12
C ILE A 161 10.94 -0.20 -8.39
N GLY A 162 10.25 0.69 -7.68
CA GLY A 162 10.42 2.13 -7.77
C GLY A 162 11.86 2.55 -7.49
N LYS A 163 12.48 2.01 -6.45
CA LYS A 163 13.91 2.25 -6.12
C LYS A 163 14.84 1.88 -7.29
N LEU A 164 14.64 0.71 -7.89
CA LEU A 164 15.44 0.26 -9.04
C LEU A 164 15.25 1.16 -10.27
N LEU A 165 14.01 1.58 -10.55
CA LEU A 165 13.72 2.48 -11.67
C LEU A 165 14.31 3.88 -11.45
N VAL A 166 14.23 4.42 -10.24
CA VAL A 166 14.86 5.70 -9.86
C VAL A 166 16.37 5.62 -10.06
N ASP A 167 17.00 4.50 -9.72
CA ASP A 167 18.42 4.28 -9.97
C ASP A 167 18.77 4.26 -11.45
N GLN A 168 17.99 3.55 -12.28
CA GLN A 168 18.20 3.53 -13.73
C GLN A 168 18.00 4.91 -14.37
N ILE A 169 16.95 5.64 -13.96
CA ILE A 169 16.71 7.02 -14.41
C ILE A 169 17.88 7.92 -14.01
N TYR A 170 18.36 7.79 -12.77
CA TYR A 170 19.51 8.55 -12.28
C TYR A 170 20.75 8.29 -13.13
N GLN A 171 21.08 7.03 -13.42
CA GLN A 171 22.22 6.69 -14.28
C GLN A 171 22.08 7.27 -15.69
N SER A 172 20.89 7.17 -16.30
CA SER A 172 20.63 7.76 -17.62
C SER A 172 20.84 9.28 -17.63
N ILE A 173 20.43 9.97 -16.57
CA ILE A 173 20.64 11.43 -16.44
C ILE A 173 22.13 11.76 -16.26
N ILE A 174 22.86 10.98 -15.47
CA ILE A 174 24.30 11.14 -15.28
C ILE A 174 25.04 10.96 -16.61
N ASP A 175 24.65 9.98 -17.43
CA ASP A 175 25.25 9.70 -18.74
C ASP A 175 25.02 10.84 -19.76
N GLU A 176 23.87 11.54 -19.68
CA GLU A 176 23.54 12.66 -20.58
C GLU A 176 24.06 14.02 -20.10
N SER A 177 24.19 14.20 -18.78
CA SER A 177 24.68 15.41 -18.12
C SER A 177 25.94 16.05 -18.74
N PRO A 178 26.99 15.32 -19.18
CA PRO A 178 28.18 15.92 -19.80
C PRO A 178 27.89 16.84 -20.99
N LYS A 179 26.79 16.60 -21.71
CA LYS A 179 26.39 17.38 -22.89
C LYS A 179 25.79 18.75 -22.49
N MET A 180 25.41 18.93 -21.23
CA MET A 180 24.62 20.08 -20.73
C MET A 180 25.44 21.10 -19.93
N GLY A 181 26.75 20.89 -19.74
CA GLY A 181 27.61 21.85 -19.04
C GLY A 181 27.23 22.06 -17.56
N THR A 182 27.15 23.32 -17.10
CA THR A 182 26.77 23.65 -15.71
C THR A 182 25.32 23.30 -15.39
N GLU A 183 24.43 23.33 -16.38
CA GLU A 183 23.04 22.89 -16.21
C GLU A 183 22.96 21.38 -15.93
N GLY A 184 23.83 20.59 -16.56
CA GLY A 184 23.96 19.16 -16.28
C GLY A 184 24.37 18.88 -14.84
N LEU A 185 25.26 19.71 -14.27
CA LEU A 185 25.68 19.59 -12.87
C LEU A 185 24.55 19.98 -11.90
N PHE A 186 23.77 21.01 -12.23
CA PHE A 186 22.56 21.37 -11.47
C PHE A 186 21.54 20.22 -11.49
N LEU A 187 21.32 19.62 -12.66
CA LEU A 187 20.40 18.50 -12.84
C LEU A 187 20.85 17.27 -12.05
N ALA A 188 22.14 16.90 -12.15
CA ALA A 188 22.72 15.77 -11.42
C ALA A 188 22.57 15.95 -9.90
N MET A 189 22.87 17.13 -9.38
CA MET A 189 22.72 17.47 -7.97
C MET A 189 21.25 17.40 -7.53
N THR A 190 20.33 17.93 -8.34
CA THR A 190 18.88 17.87 -8.08
C THR A 190 18.38 16.43 -8.03
N PHE A 191 18.79 15.61 -8.99
CA PHE A 191 18.41 14.20 -9.04
C PHE A 191 19.06 13.37 -7.94
N PHE A 192 20.28 13.70 -7.51
CA PHE A 192 20.90 13.10 -6.33
C PHE A 192 20.02 13.34 -5.10
N VAL A 193 19.65 14.60 -4.83
CA VAL A 193 18.76 14.93 -3.69
C VAL A 193 17.40 14.22 -3.83
N ALA A 194 16.81 14.20 -5.03
CA ALA A 194 15.53 13.51 -5.26
C ALA A 194 15.61 12.01 -5.01
N LYS A 195 16.68 11.36 -5.51
CA LYS A 195 16.97 9.95 -5.26
C LYS A 195 17.16 9.69 -3.76
N SER A 196 17.96 10.51 -3.07
CA SER A 196 18.18 10.35 -1.62
C SER A 196 16.89 10.50 -0.82
N ILE A 197 15.98 11.40 -1.22
CA ILE A 197 14.62 11.52 -0.64
C ILE A 197 13.84 10.21 -0.84
N LEU A 198 13.75 9.72 -2.08
CA LEU A 198 12.95 8.52 -2.41
C LEU A 198 13.51 7.22 -1.82
N LEU A 199 14.83 7.13 -1.65
CA LEU A 199 15.50 5.95 -1.08
C LEU A 199 15.58 5.97 0.44
N SER A 200 15.23 7.10 1.08
CA SER A 200 15.27 7.23 2.54
C SER A 200 14.31 6.24 3.22
N LYS A 201 14.78 5.57 4.27
CA LYS A 201 13.96 4.56 4.96
C LYS A 201 12.99 5.18 5.94
N ASN A 202 11.84 4.52 6.12
CA ASN A 202 10.87 4.88 7.16
C ASN A 202 11.50 4.77 8.57
N GLY A 203 11.65 5.91 9.25
CA GLY A 203 12.23 5.98 10.60
C GLY A 203 13.74 6.23 10.63
N GLU A 204 14.38 6.40 9.48
CA GLU A 204 15.71 7.00 9.39
C GLU A 204 15.64 8.45 9.89
N ASP A 205 16.60 8.90 10.69
CA ASP A 205 16.67 10.29 11.15
C ASP A 205 17.71 11.07 10.30
N SER A 206 17.42 11.21 9.00
CA SER A 206 18.21 12.00 8.04
C SER A 206 17.41 13.17 7.47
N ILE A 207 18.10 14.17 6.92
CA ILE A 207 17.44 15.32 6.28
C ILE A 207 16.53 14.87 5.12
N PHE A 208 16.91 13.81 4.41
CA PHE A 208 16.16 13.27 3.28
C PHE A 208 14.87 12.57 3.73
N SER A 209 14.88 11.79 4.81
CA SER A 209 13.66 11.16 5.35
C SER A 209 12.67 12.20 5.88
N GLN A 210 13.18 13.31 6.42
CA GLN A 210 12.36 14.41 6.88
C GLN A 210 11.68 15.14 5.71
N ILE A 211 12.43 15.38 4.63
CA ILE A 211 11.87 15.94 3.39
C ILE A 211 10.90 14.96 2.72
N HIS A 212 11.17 13.64 2.81
CA HIS A 212 10.30 12.60 2.25
C HIS A 212 8.88 12.65 2.84
N SER A 213 8.72 13.14 4.08
CA SER A 213 7.39 13.33 4.70
C SER A 213 6.45 14.26 3.93
N ILE A 214 6.98 15.13 3.05
CA ILE A 214 6.18 15.98 2.16
C ILE A 214 5.43 15.16 1.13
N THR A 215 5.99 14.04 0.65
CA THR A 215 5.38 13.17 -0.36
C THR A 215 4.82 11.88 0.24
N ALA A 216 5.43 11.36 1.31
CA ALA A 216 5.04 10.13 1.99
C ALA A 216 4.84 10.37 3.49
N GLY A 217 3.62 10.75 3.88
CA GLY A 217 3.27 11.14 5.24
C GLY A 217 1.83 10.81 5.61
N THR A 218 1.26 11.55 6.57
CA THR A 218 -0.18 11.49 6.86
C THR A 218 -0.94 12.65 6.23
N VAL A 219 -0.30 13.82 6.16
CA VAL A 219 -0.74 15.00 5.42
C VAL A 219 0.39 15.34 4.44
N ASP A 220 0.36 14.69 3.27
CA ASP A 220 1.39 14.73 2.25
C ASP A 220 0.81 15.15 0.89
N ALA A 221 1.66 15.45 -0.06
CA ALA A 221 1.27 15.86 -1.41
C ALA A 221 0.47 14.79 -2.16
N ASP A 222 0.77 13.50 -1.92
CA ASP A 222 0.12 12.39 -2.60
C ASP A 222 -1.36 12.27 -2.19
N ARG A 223 -1.64 12.16 -0.89
CA ARG A 223 -3.01 12.13 -0.35
C ARG A 223 -3.82 13.34 -0.73
N LEU A 224 -3.20 14.52 -0.74
CA LEU A 224 -3.87 15.73 -1.19
C LEU A 224 -4.27 15.62 -2.67
N ASP A 225 -3.45 15.01 -3.51
CA ASP A 225 -3.82 14.81 -4.91
C ASP A 225 -4.89 13.71 -5.09
N TYR A 226 -4.61 12.46 -4.70
CA TYR A 226 -5.50 11.34 -4.99
C TYR A 226 -6.84 11.48 -4.25
N CYS A 227 -6.86 11.98 -3.00
CA CYS A 227 -8.12 12.10 -2.27
C CYS A 227 -9.10 13.10 -2.91
N THR A 228 -8.61 14.07 -3.67
CA THR A 228 -9.49 14.95 -4.47
C THR A 228 -9.73 14.39 -5.85
N ARG A 229 -8.69 13.88 -6.52
CA ARG A 229 -8.80 13.35 -7.88
C ARG A 229 -9.80 12.20 -7.93
N ASP A 230 -9.65 11.21 -7.06
CA ASP A 230 -10.46 9.99 -7.08
C ASP A 230 -11.90 10.28 -6.70
N ALA A 231 -12.11 11.07 -5.63
CA ALA A 231 -13.45 11.47 -5.21
C ALA A 231 -14.18 12.30 -6.28
N TYR A 232 -13.45 13.15 -7.02
CA TYR A 232 -14.01 13.92 -8.13
C TYR A 232 -14.32 13.02 -9.33
N CYS A 233 -13.38 12.19 -9.77
CA CYS A 233 -13.54 11.28 -10.91
C CYS A 233 -14.65 10.25 -10.67
N ALA A 234 -14.81 9.75 -9.44
CA ALA A 234 -15.87 8.82 -9.07
C ALA A 234 -17.24 9.50 -8.85
N GLY A 235 -17.31 10.82 -8.91
CA GLY A 235 -18.54 11.57 -8.67
C GLY A 235 -19.02 11.54 -7.21
N LEU A 236 -18.14 11.22 -6.25
CA LEU A 236 -18.46 11.29 -4.82
C LEU A 236 -18.58 12.73 -4.33
N LEU A 237 -17.85 13.66 -4.95
CA LEU A 237 -17.82 15.07 -4.58
C LEU A 237 -17.91 15.96 -5.81
N ALA A 238 -18.84 16.93 -5.77
CA ALA A 238 -19.04 17.89 -6.86
C ALA A 238 -17.94 18.98 -6.92
N SER A 239 -17.25 19.25 -5.80
CA SER A 239 -16.27 20.33 -5.69
C SER A 239 -14.87 19.81 -5.36
N LYS A 240 -13.86 20.42 -6.00
CA LYS A 240 -12.46 20.24 -5.64
C LYS A 240 -12.20 20.76 -4.23
N PHE A 241 -11.45 20.02 -3.42
CA PHE A 241 -11.02 20.53 -2.12
C PHE A 241 -10.10 21.73 -2.31
N ASN A 242 -10.27 22.77 -1.51
CA ASN A 242 -9.39 23.94 -1.55
C ASN A 242 -8.17 23.70 -0.65
N TYR A 243 -7.12 23.12 -1.24
CA TYR A 243 -5.84 22.87 -0.59
C TYR A 243 -5.03 24.14 -0.34
N GLU A 244 -5.32 25.22 -1.07
CA GLU A 244 -4.46 26.41 -1.12
C GLU A 244 -4.26 27.01 0.28
N ARG A 245 -5.33 27.13 1.07
CA ARG A 245 -5.24 27.65 2.43
C ARG A 245 -4.39 26.76 3.35
N MET A 246 -4.48 25.44 3.17
CA MET A 246 -3.77 24.49 4.03
C MET A 246 -2.28 24.44 3.65
N VAL A 247 -1.98 24.30 2.37
CA VAL A 247 -0.62 24.25 1.83
C VAL A 247 0.15 25.54 2.15
N LYS A 248 -0.49 26.71 2.02
CA LYS A 248 0.08 28.02 2.42
C LYS A 248 0.37 28.16 3.91
N ALA A 249 -0.21 27.29 4.74
CA ALA A 249 -0.04 27.32 6.19
C ALA A 249 1.00 26.32 6.69
N PHE A 250 1.73 25.62 5.81
CA PHE A 250 2.86 24.79 6.23
C PHE A 250 4.04 25.65 6.67
N VAL A 251 4.79 25.13 7.65
CA VAL A 251 5.94 25.77 8.28
C VAL A 251 7.00 24.71 8.53
N LEU A 252 8.25 25.02 8.19
CA LEU A 252 9.40 24.21 8.60
C LEU A 252 9.76 24.53 10.05
N LYS A 253 9.92 23.50 10.89
CA LYS A 253 10.33 23.65 12.30
C LYS A 253 11.37 22.63 12.70
N GLU A 254 12.44 23.07 13.36
CA GLU A 254 13.34 22.19 14.11
C GLU A 254 12.59 21.67 15.35
N LYS A 255 12.55 20.36 15.52
CA LYS A 255 11.89 19.72 16.66
C LYS A 255 12.76 19.91 17.90
N GLU A 256 12.28 20.72 18.85
CA GLU A 256 12.87 20.77 20.19
C GLU A 256 12.60 19.44 20.92
N ASP A 257 13.61 18.60 21.11
CA ASP A 257 13.53 17.44 22.01
C ASP A 257 13.58 17.89 23.48
N LYS A 258 12.51 18.55 23.95
CA LYS A 258 12.29 18.79 25.38
C LYS A 258 11.44 17.66 25.96
N GLY A 259 12.08 16.76 26.72
CA GLY A 259 11.38 15.75 27.54
C GLY A 259 11.73 14.27 27.32
N LEU A 260 12.77 13.94 26.53
CA LEU A 260 13.29 12.57 26.46
C LEU A 260 14.33 12.33 27.58
N PRO A 261 14.34 11.16 28.26
CA PRO A 261 15.37 10.80 29.22
C PRO A 261 16.77 10.90 28.60
N GLU A 262 17.72 11.43 29.36
CA GLU A 262 19.09 11.73 28.88
C GLU A 262 19.80 10.54 28.25
N GLU A 263 19.43 9.31 28.60
CA GLU A 263 20.04 8.06 28.11
C GLU A 263 19.73 7.73 26.63
N LYS A 264 18.80 8.43 25.98
CA LYS A 264 18.53 8.28 24.53
C LYS A 264 19.14 9.38 23.66
N LEU A 265 20.00 10.23 24.22
CA LEU A 265 20.56 11.42 23.56
C LEU A 265 21.82 11.16 22.71
N GLU A 266 22.33 9.92 22.63
CA GLU A 266 23.71 9.70 22.17
C GLU A 266 23.98 9.84 20.66
N ILE A 267 22.97 10.08 19.81
CA ILE A 267 23.20 10.62 18.44
C ILE A 267 22.01 11.52 18.06
N LYS A 268 22.12 12.84 18.25
CA LYS A 268 21.07 13.80 17.84
C LYS A 268 21.39 14.37 16.45
N THR A 269 20.85 13.76 15.39
CA THR A 269 20.57 14.54 14.17
C THR A 269 19.42 15.50 14.49
N LYS A 270 19.49 16.75 14.01
CA LYS A 270 18.37 17.68 14.21
C LYS A 270 17.20 17.17 13.38
N LYS A 271 15.99 17.21 13.96
CA LYS A 271 14.80 16.72 13.30
C LYS A 271 13.95 17.88 12.81
N TYR A 272 13.92 18.13 11.51
CA TYR A 272 13.01 19.10 10.92
C TYR A 272 11.66 18.46 10.61
N LEU A 273 10.61 19.25 10.81
CA LEU A 273 9.23 18.86 10.54
C LEU A 273 8.57 19.88 9.62
N PHE A 274 7.85 19.39 8.63
CA PHE A 274 6.99 20.19 7.75
C PHE A 274 5.56 20.17 8.31
N CYS A 275 5.25 21.12 9.18
CA CYS A 275 4.03 21.12 9.98
C CYS A 275 3.03 22.18 9.47
N PRO A 276 1.76 21.84 9.26
CA PRO A 276 0.71 22.85 9.08
C PRO A 276 0.45 23.64 10.37
N MET A 277 0.09 24.91 10.24
CA MET A 277 -0.37 25.72 11.38
C MET A 277 -1.68 25.19 11.95
N SER A 278 -1.82 25.21 13.27
CA SER A 278 -3.01 24.78 14.03
C SER A 278 -4.37 25.28 13.51
N LYS A 279 -4.41 26.47 12.89
CA LYS A 279 -5.61 27.06 12.26
C LYS A 279 -6.18 26.27 11.08
N THR A 280 -5.49 25.22 10.61
CA THR A 280 -5.92 24.35 9.51
C THR A 280 -6.33 22.96 9.98
N ALA A 281 -6.48 22.73 11.29
CA ALA A 281 -6.93 21.45 11.86
C ALA A 281 -8.19 20.91 11.16
N ASP A 282 -9.23 21.74 10.99
CA ASP A 282 -10.47 21.35 10.29
C ASP A 282 -10.24 20.87 8.84
N GLN A 283 -9.24 21.44 8.14
CA GLN A 283 -8.90 21.03 6.77
C GLN A 283 -8.19 19.68 6.76
N ILE A 284 -7.38 19.39 7.79
CA ILE A 284 -6.74 18.09 7.97
C ILE A 284 -7.78 17.02 8.31
N GLU A 285 -8.76 17.35 9.16
CA GLU A 285 -9.88 16.45 9.45
C GLU A 285 -10.70 16.12 8.19
N ASP A 286 -11.01 17.11 7.34
CA ASP A 286 -11.72 16.84 6.08
C ASP A 286 -10.86 15.97 5.14
N LEU A 287 -9.54 16.19 5.05
CA LEU A 287 -8.65 15.30 4.27
C LEU A 287 -8.72 13.84 4.76
N LEU A 288 -8.60 13.63 6.07
CA LEU A 288 -8.65 12.29 6.66
C LEU A 288 -10.01 11.62 6.43
N ASN A 289 -11.10 12.37 6.57
CA ASN A 289 -12.45 11.90 6.27
C ASN A 289 -12.66 11.60 4.78
N ARG A 290 -12.07 12.39 3.87
CA ARG A 290 -12.12 12.11 2.42
C ARG A 290 -11.40 10.82 2.09
N ARG A 291 -10.19 10.63 2.60
CA ARG A 291 -9.46 9.37 2.47
C ARG A 291 -10.30 8.21 2.98
N TRP A 292 -10.87 8.34 4.18
CA TRP A 292 -11.75 7.32 4.76
C TRP A 292 -12.93 6.98 3.84
N ASN A 293 -13.59 8.00 3.27
CA ASN A 293 -14.70 7.81 2.35
C ASN A 293 -14.28 7.09 1.05
N ILE A 294 -13.12 7.42 0.49
CA ILE A 294 -12.59 6.74 -0.70
C ILE A 294 -12.37 5.25 -0.40
N PHE A 295 -11.69 4.95 0.70
CA PHE A 295 -11.42 3.57 1.08
C PHE A 295 -12.73 2.78 1.31
N THR A 296 -13.67 3.33 2.07
CA THR A 296 -14.93 2.64 2.40
C THR A 296 -15.92 2.53 1.25
N LYS A 297 -15.96 3.51 0.33
CA LYS A 297 -16.98 3.59 -0.73
C LYS A 297 -16.47 3.19 -2.11
N MET A 298 -15.17 3.22 -2.35
CA MET A 298 -14.54 2.90 -3.64
C MET A 298 -13.62 1.69 -3.50
N ASN A 299 -12.46 1.85 -2.86
CA ASN A 299 -11.39 0.84 -2.88
C ASN A 299 -11.87 -0.48 -2.30
N PHE A 300 -12.49 -0.44 -1.11
CA PHE A 300 -13.05 -1.61 -0.45
C PHE A 300 -14.54 -1.79 -0.72
N HIS A 301 -15.07 -1.23 -1.81
CA HIS A 301 -16.42 -1.56 -2.24
C HIS A 301 -16.47 -3.02 -2.68
N HIS A 302 -17.47 -3.78 -2.20
CA HIS A 302 -17.55 -5.24 -2.41
C HIS A 302 -17.41 -5.72 -3.87
N ARG A 303 -17.76 -4.88 -4.86
CA ARG A 303 -17.56 -5.21 -6.28
C ARG A 303 -16.13 -5.01 -6.77
N VAL A 304 -15.46 -3.96 -6.29
CA VAL A 304 -14.06 -3.66 -6.62
C VAL A 304 -13.20 -4.77 -6.03
N HIS A 305 -13.34 -5.00 -4.72
CA HIS A 305 -12.62 -6.06 -4.02
C HIS A 305 -12.88 -7.45 -4.63
N LYS A 306 -14.12 -7.75 -5.08
CA LYS A 306 -14.39 -8.99 -5.81
C LYS A 306 -13.57 -9.10 -7.08
N HIS A 307 -13.57 -8.05 -7.91
CA HIS A 307 -12.85 -8.04 -9.17
C HIS A 307 -11.33 -8.23 -8.95
N GLU A 308 -10.77 -7.55 -7.96
CA GLU A 308 -9.35 -7.71 -7.55
C GLU A 308 -9.02 -9.15 -7.14
N ILE A 309 -9.87 -9.79 -6.33
CA ILE A 309 -9.67 -11.19 -5.93
C ILE A 309 -9.75 -12.13 -7.13
N LEU A 310 -10.76 -11.97 -7.99
CA LEU A 310 -10.91 -12.82 -9.17
C LEU A 310 -9.68 -12.69 -10.09
N LEU A 311 -9.21 -11.45 -10.30
CA LEU A 311 -8.02 -11.16 -11.09
C LEU A 311 -6.78 -11.79 -10.47
N SER A 312 -6.57 -11.61 -9.16
CA SER A 312 -5.45 -12.21 -8.43
C SER A 312 -5.43 -13.74 -8.57
N GLU A 313 -6.56 -14.41 -8.33
CA GLU A 313 -6.64 -15.87 -8.44
C GLU A 313 -6.36 -16.37 -9.86
N VAL A 314 -6.88 -15.67 -10.89
CA VAL A 314 -6.61 -16.04 -12.29
C VAL A 314 -5.13 -15.86 -12.64
N ILE A 315 -4.49 -14.79 -12.17
CA ILE A 315 -3.06 -14.55 -12.38
C ILE A 315 -2.22 -15.63 -11.70
N VAL A 316 -2.56 -16.02 -10.47
CA VAL A 316 -1.89 -17.11 -9.76
C VAL A 316 -2.08 -18.44 -10.48
N ASP A 317 -3.31 -18.77 -10.91
CA ASP A 317 -3.62 -20.01 -11.64
C ASP A 317 -2.86 -20.10 -12.97
N LEU A 318 -2.72 -18.98 -13.69
CA LEU A 318 -1.93 -18.89 -14.92
C LEU A 318 -0.44 -19.01 -14.63
N GLY A 319 0.07 -18.29 -13.63
CA GLY A 319 1.48 -18.31 -13.23
C GLY A 319 1.94 -19.71 -12.81
N MET A 320 1.14 -20.42 -11.99
CA MET A 320 1.42 -21.82 -11.61
C MET A 320 1.57 -22.73 -12.84
N LYS A 321 0.68 -22.61 -13.82
CA LYS A 321 0.73 -23.43 -15.04
C LYS A 321 1.95 -23.15 -15.91
N GLU A 322 2.35 -21.88 -15.99
CA GLU A 322 3.57 -21.49 -16.71
C GLU A 322 4.82 -22.08 -16.02
N LEU A 323 4.83 -22.16 -14.68
CA LEU A 323 5.91 -22.76 -13.89
C LEU A 323 5.94 -24.29 -13.94
N ASP A 324 4.77 -24.94 -14.03
CA ASP A 324 4.61 -26.38 -14.18
C ASP A 324 4.98 -26.90 -15.59
N GLY A 325 5.01 -26.03 -16.60
CA GLY A 325 5.28 -26.39 -17.98
C GLY A 325 6.68 -26.94 -18.23
N GLU A 326 6.80 -27.88 -19.18
CA GLU A 326 8.08 -28.46 -19.62
C GLU A 326 8.89 -27.46 -20.46
N GLY A 327 10.21 -27.41 -20.27
CA GLY A 327 11.16 -26.64 -21.08
C GLY A 327 12.03 -25.66 -20.29
N THR A 328 13.19 -25.31 -20.85
CA THR A 328 14.14 -24.34 -20.25
C THR A 328 13.53 -22.96 -20.17
N PHE A 329 13.76 -22.26 -19.06
CA PHE A 329 13.41 -20.86 -18.90
C PHE A 329 14.27 -20.02 -19.86
N GLU A 330 13.67 -19.37 -20.86
CA GLU A 330 14.41 -18.45 -21.72
C GLU A 330 14.91 -17.25 -20.89
N GLU A 331 16.23 -17.07 -20.83
CA GLU A 331 16.85 -16.10 -19.93
C GLU A 331 16.67 -14.65 -20.38
N GLU A 332 16.67 -14.39 -21.69
CA GLU A 332 16.58 -13.02 -22.22
C GLU A 332 15.15 -12.68 -22.66
N LEU A 333 14.65 -11.53 -22.20
CA LEU A 333 13.45 -10.93 -22.75
C LEU A 333 13.70 -10.42 -24.17
N GLU A 334 12.77 -10.79 -25.05
CA GLU A 334 12.63 -10.18 -26.36
C GLU A 334 12.30 -8.68 -26.25
N VAL A 335 12.43 -7.96 -27.37
CA VAL A 335 12.03 -6.54 -27.43
C VAL A 335 10.51 -6.40 -27.23
N VAL A 336 9.74 -7.35 -27.75
CA VAL A 336 8.28 -7.42 -27.55
C VAL A 336 8.02 -8.28 -26.33
N LEU A 337 7.25 -7.76 -25.38
CA LEU A 337 6.97 -8.49 -24.15
C LEU A 337 6.00 -9.66 -24.42
N PRO A 338 6.40 -10.93 -24.22
CA PRO A 338 5.52 -12.07 -24.46
C PRO A 338 4.27 -12.04 -23.58
N LEU A 339 3.10 -12.46 -24.09
CA LEU A 339 1.84 -12.47 -23.33
C LEU A 339 1.78 -13.65 -22.32
N GLU A 340 2.68 -13.61 -21.36
CA GLU A 340 2.84 -14.59 -20.28
C GLU A 340 2.96 -13.85 -18.94
N ILE A 341 2.46 -14.45 -17.86
CA ILE A 341 2.66 -13.86 -16.52
C ILE A 341 4.16 -13.82 -16.21
N SER A 342 4.91 -14.80 -16.74
CA SER A 342 6.35 -14.90 -16.60
C SER A 342 7.15 -13.68 -17.04
N SER A 343 6.64 -12.94 -18.02
CA SER A 343 7.24 -11.71 -18.52
C SER A 343 7.43 -10.66 -17.42
N ILE A 344 6.56 -10.63 -16.42
CA ILE A 344 6.62 -9.64 -15.33
C ILE A 344 7.80 -9.92 -14.40
N TRP A 345 7.94 -11.14 -13.88
CA TRP A 345 9.08 -11.45 -13.00
C TRP A 345 10.39 -11.53 -13.77
N ARG A 346 10.37 -11.90 -15.05
CA ARG A 346 11.56 -11.77 -15.94
C ARG A 346 12.02 -10.32 -16.02
N LEU A 347 11.10 -9.37 -16.22
CA LEU A 347 11.42 -7.95 -16.28
C LEU A 347 12.00 -7.47 -14.94
N ILE A 348 11.39 -7.86 -13.83
CA ILE A 348 11.88 -7.57 -12.48
C ILE A 348 13.29 -8.15 -12.24
N GLY A 349 13.56 -9.35 -12.76
CA GLY A 349 14.89 -9.96 -12.72
C GLY A 349 15.93 -9.17 -13.52
N GLU A 350 15.56 -8.72 -14.73
CA GLU A 350 16.46 -7.93 -15.58
C GLU A 350 16.65 -6.49 -15.08
N LEU A 351 15.73 -5.90 -14.32
CA LEU A 351 15.89 -4.56 -13.71
C LEU A 351 17.15 -4.46 -12.82
N ARG A 352 17.64 -5.59 -12.31
CA ARG A 352 18.89 -5.66 -11.52
C ARG A 352 20.16 -5.61 -12.39
N THR A 353 20.01 -5.71 -13.70
CA THR A 353 21.12 -5.65 -14.66
C THR A 353 21.28 -4.23 -15.20
N ASN A 354 22.46 -3.89 -15.72
CA ASN A 354 22.71 -2.60 -16.36
C ASN A 354 22.11 -2.49 -17.79
N ARG A 355 21.18 -3.38 -18.16
CA ARG A 355 20.50 -3.34 -19.46
C ARG A 355 19.41 -2.28 -19.43
N SER A 356 19.31 -1.49 -20.50
CA SER A 356 18.18 -0.57 -20.67
C SER A 356 16.91 -1.36 -21.01
N LEU A 357 15.90 -1.24 -20.16
CA LEU A 357 14.61 -1.96 -20.28
C LEU A 357 13.43 -1.01 -20.57
N ALA A 358 13.72 0.25 -20.93
CA ALA A 358 12.71 1.29 -21.05
C ALA A 358 11.56 0.90 -22.00
N TYR A 359 11.88 0.28 -23.14
CA TYR A 359 10.86 -0.15 -24.11
C TYR A 359 10.02 -1.33 -23.61
N GLN A 360 10.57 -2.25 -22.83
CA GLN A 360 9.82 -3.34 -22.22
C GLN A 360 8.93 -2.84 -21.09
N ILE A 361 9.42 -1.92 -20.26
CA ILE A 361 8.65 -1.33 -19.15
C ILE A 361 7.44 -0.55 -19.67
N ILE A 362 7.59 0.24 -20.73
CA ILE A 362 6.48 1.03 -21.30
C ILE A 362 5.37 0.13 -21.90
N GLN A 363 5.68 -1.11 -22.29
CA GLN A 363 4.67 -2.06 -22.76
C GLN A 363 3.83 -2.65 -21.62
N LEU A 364 4.33 -2.60 -20.38
CA LEU A 364 3.66 -3.20 -19.23
C LEU A 364 2.64 -2.23 -18.63
N ASP A 365 1.42 -2.24 -19.19
CA ASP A 365 0.28 -1.45 -18.71
C ASP A 365 -0.99 -2.34 -18.49
N ASP A 366 -2.08 -1.73 -18.01
CA ASP A 366 -3.35 -2.45 -17.78
C ASP A 366 -3.89 -3.08 -19.07
N SER A 367 -3.66 -2.46 -20.23
CA SER A 367 -4.12 -2.96 -21.53
C SER A 367 -3.38 -4.23 -21.96
N TRP A 368 -2.10 -4.32 -21.61
CA TRP A 368 -1.29 -5.52 -21.83
C TRP A 368 -1.81 -6.69 -20.99
N ILE A 369 -2.14 -6.49 -19.71
CA ILE A 369 -2.77 -7.52 -18.86
C ILE A 369 -4.13 -7.95 -19.43
N ASP A 370 -4.98 -7.01 -19.84
CA ASP A 370 -6.26 -7.32 -20.45
C ASP A 370 -6.11 -8.19 -21.71
N THR A 371 -5.09 -7.89 -22.52
CA THR A 371 -4.76 -8.64 -23.74
C THR A 371 -4.27 -10.05 -23.41
N LEU A 372 -3.38 -10.18 -22.41
CA LEU A 372 -2.90 -11.46 -21.91
C LEU A 372 -4.07 -12.33 -21.42
N LEU A 373 -4.95 -11.78 -20.59
CA LEU A 373 -6.10 -12.51 -20.05
C LEU A 373 -7.01 -13.02 -21.17
N ARG A 374 -7.34 -12.16 -22.14
CA ARG A 374 -8.15 -12.55 -23.31
C ARG A 374 -7.48 -13.65 -24.12
N ASN A 375 -6.19 -13.51 -24.40
CA ASN A 375 -5.43 -14.49 -25.18
C ASN A 375 -5.45 -15.86 -24.49
N LYS A 376 -5.05 -15.94 -23.22
CA LYS A 376 -5.01 -17.19 -22.44
C LYS A 376 -6.38 -17.84 -22.28
N PHE A 377 -7.45 -17.06 -22.13
CA PHE A 377 -8.79 -17.59 -22.05
C PHE A 377 -9.23 -18.25 -23.36
N PHE A 378 -9.03 -17.58 -24.50
CA PHE A 378 -9.45 -18.13 -25.79
C PHE A 378 -8.55 -19.27 -26.26
N GLU A 379 -7.26 -19.24 -25.94
CA GLU A 379 -6.36 -20.38 -26.15
C GLU A 379 -6.89 -21.63 -25.43
N ARG A 380 -7.32 -21.46 -24.17
CA ARG A 380 -7.73 -22.57 -23.32
C ARG A 380 -9.14 -23.09 -23.58
N TYR A 381 -10.08 -22.20 -23.87
CA TYR A 381 -11.50 -22.53 -23.97
C TYR A 381 -12.08 -22.37 -25.39
N GLY A 382 -11.25 -22.00 -26.38
CA GLY A 382 -11.69 -21.65 -27.74
C GLY A 382 -12.11 -22.80 -28.63
N SER A 383 -11.73 -24.03 -28.31
CA SER A 383 -12.10 -25.22 -29.08
C SER A 383 -13.52 -25.70 -28.74
N SER A 384 -14.50 -25.07 -29.42
CA SER A 384 -15.88 -25.50 -29.68
C SER A 384 -17.03 -25.20 -28.70
N LYS A 385 -16.83 -24.69 -27.48
CA LYS A 385 -17.96 -24.18 -26.65
C LYS A 385 -17.56 -23.08 -25.64
N TYR A 386 -17.40 -21.83 -26.12
CA TYR A 386 -17.05 -20.66 -25.30
C TYR A 386 -17.94 -20.44 -24.07
N TYR A 387 -19.22 -20.80 -24.18
CA TYR A 387 -20.21 -20.68 -23.12
C TYR A 387 -20.90 -22.03 -22.95
N ASN A 388 -20.34 -22.87 -22.07
CA ASN A 388 -20.96 -24.15 -21.75
C ASN A 388 -21.09 -24.36 -20.26
N LEU A 389 -22.23 -23.94 -19.70
CA LEU A 389 -22.53 -24.14 -18.30
C LEU A 389 -22.69 -25.60 -17.93
N SER A 390 -23.06 -26.48 -18.86
CA SER A 390 -23.13 -27.91 -18.54
C SER A 390 -21.75 -28.54 -18.30
N VAL A 391 -20.68 -27.93 -18.81
CA VAL A 391 -19.30 -28.40 -18.59
C VAL A 391 -18.62 -27.59 -17.49
N TYR A 392 -18.75 -26.26 -17.54
CA TYR A 392 -17.97 -25.36 -16.69
C TYR A 392 -18.78 -24.65 -15.61
N GLY A 393 -20.10 -24.83 -15.53
CA GLY A 393 -20.99 -24.08 -14.64
C GLY A 393 -20.59 -24.15 -13.16
N ASN A 394 -20.02 -25.29 -12.74
CA ASN A 394 -19.50 -25.49 -11.37
C ASN A 394 -17.98 -25.37 -11.24
N ASN A 395 -17.26 -25.06 -12.32
CA ASN A 395 -15.81 -24.92 -12.32
C ASN A 395 -15.41 -23.51 -11.84
N PRO A 396 -14.75 -23.37 -10.67
CA PRO A 396 -14.41 -22.06 -10.12
C PRO A 396 -13.50 -21.26 -11.05
N GLU A 397 -12.46 -21.88 -11.58
CA GLU A 397 -11.44 -21.26 -12.42
C GLU A 397 -12.05 -20.66 -13.70
N TRP A 398 -12.84 -21.44 -14.43
CA TRP A 398 -13.51 -20.94 -15.64
C TRP A 398 -14.46 -19.77 -15.32
N ASN A 399 -15.22 -19.86 -14.23
CA ASN A 399 -16.15 -18.78 -13.85
C ASN A 399 -15.43 -17.50 -13.40
N ARG A 400 -14.28 -17.61 -12.72
CA ARG A 400 -13.45 -16.43 -12.40
C ARG A 400 -12.96 -15.78 -13.69
N PHE A 401 -12.40 -16.58 -14.60
CA PHE A 401 -11.81 -16.09 -15.84
C PHE A 401 -12.86 -15.50 -16.80
N GLU A 402 -14.02 -16.14 -16.93
CA GLU A 402 -15.11 -15.65 -17.78
C GLU A 402 -15.74 -14.36 -17.25
N GLU A 403 -15.84 -14.17 -15.93
CA GLU A 403 -16.33 -12.92 -15.35
C GLU A 403 -15.37 -11.75 -15.57
N LEU A 404 -14.06 -11.99 -15.63
CA LEU A 404 -13.08 -10.93 -15.92
C LEU A 404 -13.14 -10.48 -17.39
N ILE A 405 -13.39 -11.42 -18.32
CA ILE A 405 -13.33 -11.15 -19.76
C ILE A 405 -14.67 -10.71 -20.33
N SER A 406 -15.75 -11.19 -19.74
CA SER A 406 -17.13 -10.90 -20.16
C SER A 406 -17.80 -9.88 -19.22
N THR A 407 -18.99 -9.44 -19.59
CA THR A 407 -19.85 -8.61 -18.72
C THR A 407 -20.77 -9.46 -17.82
N LYS A 408 -20.60 -10.78 -17.80
CA LYS A 408 -21.46 -11.70 -17.04
C LYS A 408 -20.96 -11.85 -15.63
N LYS A 409 -21.90 -11.70 -14.69
CA LYS A 409 -21.64 -11.90 -13.27
C LYS A 409 -21.75 -13.39 -12.93
N ARG A 410 -20.70 -13.97 -12.33
CA ARG A 410 -20.64 -15.36 -11.85
C ARG A 410 -20.60 -15.45 -10.33
N TYR A 411 -19.75 -14.63 -9.72
CA TYR A 411 -19.60 -14.56 -8.27
C TYR A 411 -20.52 -13.48 -7.67
N HIS A 412 -21.19 -13.83 -6.58
CA HIS A 412 -22.14 -12.98 -5.87
C HIS A 412 -21.62 -12.64 -4.47
N SER A 413 -21.69 -11.36 -4.11
CA SER A 413 -21.33 -10.90 -2.77
C SER A 413 -22.44 -11.24 -1.78
N LEU A 414 -22.10 -12.00 -0.75
CA LEU A 414 -22.95 -12.29 0.39
C LEU A 414 -23.08 -11.03 1.27
N ILE A 415 -21.94 -10.40 1.56
CA ILE A 415 -21.84 -9.19 2.38
C ILE A 415 -21.58 -8.00 1.46
N LYS A 416 -22.56 -7.09 1.32
CA LYS A 416 -22.42 -5.90 0.46
C LYS A 416 -22.21 -4.63 1.27
N ARG A 417 -22.78 -4.58 2.48
CA ARG A 417 -22.79 -3.41 3.37
C ARG A 417 -22.73 -3.86 4.83
N SER A 418 -22.45 -2.91 5.74
CA SER A 418 -22.45 -3.16 7.19
C SER A 418 -23.76 -3.75 7.72
N ARG A 419 -24.91 -3.51 7.06
CA ARG A 419 -26.19 -4.15 7.45
C ARG A 419 -26.16 -5.67 7.25
N ASP A 420 -25.60 -6.12 6.14
CA ASP A 420 -25.52 -7.55 5.83
C ASP A 420 -24.49 -8.22 6.75
N PHE A 421 -23.40 -7.51 7.06
CA PHE A 421 -22.41 -7.94 8.04
C PHE A 421 -22.98 -8.03 9.46
N ARG A 422 -23.81 -7.07 9.88
CA ARG A 422 -24.51 -7.11 11.17
C ARG A 422 -25.34 -8.38 11.34
N PHE A 423 -26.02 -8.83 10.29
CA PHE A 423 -26.81 -10.07 10.34
C PHE A 423 -25.94 -11.29 10.58
N LEU A 424 -24.78 -11.38 9.92
CA LEU A 424 -23.77 -12.39 10.22
C LEU A 424 -23.23 -12.28 11.64
N ASP A 425 -22.90 -11.06 12.06
CA ASP A 425 -22.28 -10.78 13.36
C ASP A 425 -23.22 -11.13 14.53
N GLU A 426 -24.53 -10.94 14.36
CA GLU A 426 -25.55 -11.37 15.31
C GLU A 426 -25.64 -12.90 15.40
N LYS A 427 -25.60 -13.61 14.27
CA LYS A 427 -25.53 -15.09 14.25
C LYS A 427 -24.24 -15.62 14.88
N PHE A 428 -23.13 -14.95 14.62
CA PHE A 428 -21.84 -15.24 15.24
C PHE A 428 -21.90 -15.02 16.76
N TYR A 429 -22.49 -13.91 17.21
CA TYR A 429 -22.72 -13.62 18.63
C TYR A 429 -23.53 -14.73 19.31
N ASP A 430 -24.64 -15.14 18.71
CA ASP A 430 -25.51 -16.20 19.25
C ASP A 430 -24.79 -17.54 19.32
N SER A 431 -24.03 -17.89 18.27
CA SER A 431 -23.21 -19.11 18.22
C SER A 431 -22.12 -19.11 19.31
N MET A 432 -21.38 -18.00 19.46
CA MET A 432 -20.39 -17.85 20.52
C MET A 432 -21.04 -17.94 21.91
N ARG A 433 -22.19 -17.28 22.11
CA ARG A 433 -22.91 -17.30 23.39
C ARG A 433 -23.39 -18.70 23.75
N SER A 434 -23.96 -19.47 22.81
CA SER A 434 -24.38 -20.86 23.06
C SER A 434 -23.20 -21.72 23.48
N LYS A 435 -22.10 -21.66 22.72
CA LYS A 435 -20.90 -22.45 22.99
C LYS A 435 -20.30 -22.10 24.35
N ILE A 436 -20.23 -20.82 24.72
CA ILE A 436 -19.74 -20.39 26.04
C ILE A 436 -20.65 -20.89 27.18
N LEU A 437 -21.98 -20.89 27.01
CA LEU A 437 -22.92 -21.40 28.01
C LEU A 437 -22.85 -22.91 28.20
N GLU A 438 -22.36 -23.65 27.20
CA GLU A 438 -22.20 -25.10 27.21
C GLU A 438 -20.84 -25.56 27.77
N MET A 439 -19.90 -24.64 28.04
CA MET A 439 -18.56 -24.95 28.56
C MET A 439 -18.55 -25.20 30.08
N ASP A 440 -17.77 -26.19 30.52
CA ASP A 440 -17.58 -26.53 31.94
C ASP A 440 -16.63 -25.53 32.66
N ALA A 441 -16.81 -25.35 33.97
CA ALA A 441 -16.05 -24.43 34.83
C ALA A 441 -14.52 -24.65 34.86
N SER A 442 -14.02 -25.78 34.35
CA SER A 442 -12.57 -26.04 34.18
C SER A 442 -11.96 -25.37 32.95
N GLU A 443 -12.75 -25.09 31.91
CA GLU A 443 -12.32 -24.42 30.67
C GLU A 443 -12.36 -22.88 30.80
N GLU A 444 -13.04 -22.34 31.83
CA GLU A 444 -13.08 -20.90 32.16
C GLU A 444 -11.69 -20.29 32.47
N LYS A 445 -10.68 -21.10 32.79
CA LYS A 445 -9.34 -20.60 33.20
C LYS A 445 -8.55 -19.90 32.08
N HIS A 446 -8.91 -20.09 30.82
CA HIS A 446 -8.24 -19.45 29.66
C HIS A 446 -8.86 -18.10 29.27
N TRP A 447 -9.94 -17.71 29.93
CA TRP A 447 -10.87 -16.68 29.50
C TRP A 447 -10.83 -15.42 30.38
N ASP A 448 -9.72 -15.20 31.07
CA ASP A 448 -9.55 -14.27 32.21
C ASP A 448 -9.71 -12.76 31.89
N ASN A 449 -10.21 -12.38 30.71
CA ASN A 449 -10.68 -11.01 30.40
C ASN A 449 -11.75 -10.92 29.30
N PHE A 450 -12.07 -12.01 28.59
CA PHE A 450 -12.94 -11.94 27.41
C PHE A 450 -14.42 -12.28 27.70
N THR A 451 -14.76 -13.02 28.75
CA THR A 451 -15.83 -14.02 28.53
C THR A 451 -17.04 -13.98 29.46
N LEU A 452 -16.98 -13.44 30.67
CA LEU A 452 -18.15 -13.50 31.58
C LEU A 452 -18.88 -12.17 31.80
N VAL A 453 -18.26 -11.03 31.46
CA VAL A 453 -18.81 -9.70 31.84
C VAL A 453 -19.27 -8.86 30.64
N LYS A 454 -18.95 -9.22 29.38
CA LYS A 454 -19.24 -8.37 28.21
C LYS A 454 -20.24 -8.90 27.19
N LEU A 455 -20.47 -10.21 27.07
CA LEU A 455 -21.60 -10.71 26.29
C LEU A 455 -22.87 -10.41 27.08
N SER A 456 -23.41 -9.21 26.89
CA SER A 456 -24.64 -8.74 27.53
C SER A 456 -25.84 -9.66 27.23
N ASN A 457 -26.99 -9.40 27.86
CA ASN A 457 -28.21 -10.17 27.59
C ASN A 457 -28.68 -10.10 26.12
N SER A 458 -28.25 -9.08 25.35
CA SER A 458 -28.64 -8.92 23.95
C SER A 458 -27.50 -8.39 23.07
N TYR A 459 -27.44 -8.85 21.82
CA TYR A 459 -26.47 -8.35 20.83
C TYR A 459 -26.43 -6.81 20.71
N LEU A 460 -27.58 -6.15 20.81
CA LEU A 460 -27.66 -4.68 20.72
C LEU A 460 -26.94 -3.98 21.89
N GLU A 461 -27.08 -4.52 23.11
CA GLU A 461 -26.44 -3.97 24.30
C GLU A 461 -24.91 -4.15 24.22
N PHE A 462 -24.46 -5.32 23.73
CA PHE A 462 -23.05 -5.57 23.45
C PHE A 462 -22.48 -4.50 22.51
N CYS A 463 -23.08 -4.28 21.34
CA CYS A 463 -22.57 -3.32 20.37
C CYS A 463 -22.56 -1.88 20.91
N LYS A 464 -23.52 -1.50 21.77
CA LYS A 464 -23.55 -0.18 22.41
C LYS A 464 -22.42 0.00 23.42
N GLN A 465 -22.14 -1.02 24.22
CA GLN A 465 -21.10 -0.97 25.25
C GLN A 465 -19.70 -0.99 24.63
N THR A 466 -19.48 -1.82 23.61
CA THR A 466 -18.17 -1.99 22.96
C THR A 466 -17.91 -1.01 21.82
N LYS A 467 -18.96 -0.34 21.30
CA LYS A 467 -18.92 0.44 20.05
C LYS A 467 -18.35 -0.37 18.88
N SER A 468 -18.61 -1.67 18.85
CA SER A 468 -18.04 -2.61 17.88
C SER A 468 -19.01 -3.75 17.55
N PHE A 469 -18.85 -4.30 16.35
CA PHE A 469 -19.35 -5.64 16.05
C PHE A 469 -18.60 -6.70 16.88
N CYS A 470 -19.26 -7.82 17.17
CA CYS A 470 -18.73 -8.90 18.00
C CYS A 470 -17.51 -9.54 17.36
N TRP A 471 -17.58 -9.86 16.06
CA TRP A 471 -16.45 -10.36 15.29
C TRP A 471 -15.26 -9.39 15.36
N ASN A 472 -15.49 -8.10 15.12
CA ASN A 472 -14.41 -7.09 15.14
C ASN A 472 -13.79 -6.95 16.53
N TYR A 473 -14.59 -7.08 17.59
CA TYR A 473 -14.10 -7.08 18.97
C TYR A 473 -13.28 -8.33 19.28
N CYS A 474 -13.75 -9.53 18.88
CA CYS A 474 -12.97 -10.77 18.96
C CYS A 474 -11.66 -10.64 18.18
N TRP A 475 -11.73 -10.07 16.97
CA TRP A 475 -10.59 -9.87 16.10
C TRP A 475 -9.51 -9.02 16.78
N ASP A 476 -9.86 -7.85 17.30
CA ASP A 476 -8.90 -6.94 17.91
C ASP A 476 -8.30 -7.49 19.23
N MET A 477 -9.03 -8.31 19.99
CA MET A 477 -8.60 -8.81 21.30
C MET A 477 -7.91 -10.18 21.28
N ILE A 478 -8.32 -11.07 20.36
CA ILE A 478 -7.88 -12.48 20.34
C ILE A 478 -6.94 -12.72 19.16
N ILE A 479 -7.24 -12.12 18.02
CA ILE A 479 -6.55 -12.35 16.73
C ILE A 479 -5.51 -11.26 16.45
N GLY A 480 -5.62 -10.09 17.10
CA GLY A 480 -4.86 -8.87 16.81
C GLY A 480 -3.33 -9.00 16.83
N ASP A 481 -2.80 -9.95 17.61
CA ASP A 481 -1.35 -10.17 17.83
C ASP A 481 -0.73 -11.29 16.97
N ILE A 482 -1.47 -11.85 16.00
CA ILE A 482 -0.94 -12.90 15.11
C ILE A 482 -0.24 -12.26 13.90
N ASP A 483 0.98 -12.72 13.58
CA ASP A 483 1.71 -12.30 12.38
C ASP A 483 1.02 -12.79 11.08
N ASP A 484 0.24 -13.87 11.16
CA ASP A 484 -0.41 -14.55 10.04
C ASP A 484 -1.94 -14.34 9.96
N LYS A 485 -2.41 -13.09 10.05
CA LYS A 485 -3.85 -12.73 9.96
C LYS A 485 -4.52 -13.18 8.65
N LYS A 486 -3.75 -13.35 7.57
CA LYS A 486 -4.25 -13.77 6.26
C LYS A 486 -4.67 -15.24 6.25
N ASP A 487 -4.02 -16.08 7.05
CA ASP A 487 -4.29 -17.51 7.14
C ASP A 487 -5.70 -17.83 7.68
N ILE A 488 -6.28 -16.97 8.53
CA ILE A 488 -7.61 -17.18 9.11
C ILE A 488 -8.72 -17.21 8.05
N TYR A 489 -8.70 -16.26 7.12
CA TYR A 489 -9.72 -16.21 6.07
C TYR A 489 -9.53 -17.31 5.03
N SER A 490 -8.29 -17.72 4.76
CA SER A 490 -8.00 -18.90 3.95
C SER A 490 -8.50 -20.19 4.61
N LYS A 491 -8.30 -20.36 5.92
CA LYS A 491 -8.88 -21.48 6.69
C LYS A 491 -10.41 -21.47 6.67
N ALA A 492 -11.03 -20.29 6.83
CA ALA A 492 -12.48 -20.16 6.74
C ALA A 492 -12.99 -20.54 5.34
N GLU A 493 -12.30 -20.13 4.27
CA GLU A 493 -12.61 -20.53 2.89
C GLU A 493 -12.52 -22.03 2.68
N ILE A 494 -11.41 -22.67 3.11
CA ILE A 494 -11.21 -24.11 3.00
C ILE A 494 -12.36 -24.86 3.69
N TYR A 495 -12.70 -24.46 4.92
CA TYR A 495 -13.75 -25.13 5.69
C TYR A 495 -15.15 -24.91 5.09
N LEU A 496 -15.45 -23.71 4.58
CA LEU A 496 -16.73 -23.47 3.89
C LEU A 496 -16.85 -24.30 2.61
N ASN A 497 -15.76 -24.44 1.87
CA ASN A 497 -15.72 -25.26 0.67
C ASN A 497 -15.77 -26.77 0.98
N SER A 498 -15.24 -27.22 2.13
CA SER A 498 -15.40 -28.62 2.57
C SER A 498 -16.81 -28.94 3.06
N LEU A 499 -17.46 -28.02 3.78
CA LEU A 499 -18.84 -28.18 4.24
C LEU A 499 -19.85 -28.35 3.10
N LYS A 500 -19.55 -27.83 1.92
CA LYS A 500 -20.34 -28.07 0.71
C LYS A 500 -20.45 -29.56 0.39
N GLU A 501 -19.37 -30.32 0.57
CA GLU A 501 -19.32 -31.76 0.27
C GLU A 501 -20.15 -32.58 1.27
N GLU A 502 -20.30 -32.09 2.50
CA GLU A 502 -21.03 -32.77 3.57
C GLU A 502 -22.52 -32.36 3.66
N LYS A 503 -22.86 -31.12 3.30
CA LYS A 503 -24.20 -30.53 3.45
C LYS A 503 -24.75 -30.05 2.10
N ASP A 504 -25.18 -30.99 1.28
CA ASP A 504 -25.59 -30.91 -0.15
C ASP A 504 -26.76 -29.94 -0.52
N ASN A 505 -27.16 -29.03 0.37
CA ASN A 505 -28.41 -28.24 0.24
C ASN A 505 -28.22 -26.72 0.15
N CYS A 506 -26.99 -26.19 0.10
CA CYS A 506 -26.78 -24.73 0.07
C CYS A 506 -26.89 -24.09 -1.32
N GLY A 507 -26.80 -24.89 -2.39
CA GLY A 507 -26.86 -24.41 -3.78
C GLY A 507 -25.64 -23.57 -4.18
N VAL A 508 -24.48 -23.82 -3.59
CA VAL A 508 -23.22 -23.09 -3.86
C VAL A 508 -22.17 -24.04 -4.40
N ALA A 509 -21.55 -23.67 -5.53
CA ALA A 509 -20.45 -24.41 -6.12
C ALA A 509 -19.10 -24.08 -5.49
N HIS A 510 -18.89 -22.83 -5.05
CA HIS A 510 -17.60 -22.38 -4.51
C HIS A 510 -17.76 -21.11 -3.67
N PHE A 511 -16.98 -20.98 -2.60
CA PHE A 511 -16.85 -19.79 -1.77
C PHE A 511 -15.48 -19.15 -1.92
N LEU A 512 -15.45 -17.81 -1.85
CA LEU A 512 -14.25 -17.01 -1.68
C LEU A 512 -14.40 -16.14 -0.43
N VAL A 513 -13.42 -16.16 0.47
CA VAL A 513 -13.36 -15.36 1.71
C VAL A 513 -12.04 -14.63 1.77
N ARG A 514 -12.08 -13.29 1.77
CA ARG A 514 -10.87 -12.46 1.75
C ARG A 514 -11.02 -11.25 2.67
N SER A 515 -9.93 -10.90 3.35
CA SER A 515 -9.86 -9.71 4.19
C SER A 515 -10.11 -8.45 3.38
N CYS A 516 -10.93 -7.54 3.89
CA CYS A 516 -11.07 -6.19 3.37
C CYS A 516 -10.63 -5.15 4.42
N GLU A 517 -9.75 -5.54 5.34
CA GLU A 517 -9.19 -4.66 6.34
C GLU A 517 -8.28 -3.60 5.71
N PHE A 518 -8.43 -2.36 6.17
CA PHE A 518 -7.53 -1.27 5.82
C PHE A 518 -7.22 -0.38 7.01
N LYS A 519 -6.08 0.30 6.96
CA LYS A 519 -5.65 1.25 7.98
C LYS A 519 -6.53 2.50 7.95
N THR A 520 -6.83 3.05 9.12
CA THR A 520 -7.57 4.32 9.29
C THR A 520 -6.91 5.50 8.56
N GLY A 521 -5.61 5.40 8.29
CA GLY A 521 -4.82 6.44 7.61
C GLY A 521 -4.25 7.48 8.56
N TYR A 522 -4.54 7.38 9.87
CA TYR A 522 -4.01 8.23 10.92
C TYR A 522 -3.68 7.40 12.15
N SER A 523 -2.48 7.57 12.70
CA SER A 523 -2.04 6.91 13.93
C SER A 523 -1.28 7.89 14.82
N VAL A 524 -1.86 8.20 15.97
CA VAL A 524 -1.24 9.08 16.98
C VAL A 524 0.12 8.50 17.45
N ALA A 525 0.22 7.18 17.56
CA ALA A 525 1.40 6.51 18.13
C ALA A 525 2.53 6.27 17.12
N LYS A 526 2.21 5.96 15.85
CA LYS A 526 3.22 5.59 14.84
C LYS A 526 3.56 6.73 13.88
N TYR A 527 2.58 7.57 13.53
CA TYR A 527 2.74 8.64 12.53
C TYR A 527 1.93 9.89 12.95
N PRO A 528 2.36 10.59 14.02
CA PRO A 528 1.64 11.75 14.50
C PRO A 528 1.68 12.88 13.46
N VAL A 529 0.52 13.49 13.20
CA VAL A 529 0.44 14.77 12.49
C VAL A 529 0.79 15.88 13.48
N ASN A 530 1.91 16.54 13.27
CA ASN A 530 2.35 17.65 14.11
C ASN A 530 1.85 18.99 13.56
N LEU A 531 1.32 19.82 14.45
CA LEU A 531 0.85 21.17 14.17
C LEU A 531 1.76 22.19 14.84
N THR A 532 1.75 23.42 14.33
CA THR A 532 2.43 24.55 14.98
C THR A 532 1.47 25.67 15.39
N HIS A 533 1.70 26.25 16.57
CA HIS A 533 1.04 27.46 17.03
C HIS A 533 2.02 28.31 17.84
N MET A 534 2.20 29.59 17.45
CA MET A 534 3.10 30.52 18.14
C MET A 534 4.50 29.93 18.39
N GLY A 535 5.07 29.28 17.38
CA GLY A 535 6.40 28.66 17.43
C GLY A 535 6.47 27.29 18.12
N LYS A 536 5.40 26.83 18.80
CA LYS A 536 5.37 25.55 19.50
C LYS A 536 4.76 24.44 18.65
N VAL A 537 5.40 23.27 18.65
CA VAL A 537 4.94 22.07 17.95
C VAL A 537 4.17 21.15 18.91
N PHE A 538 3.03 20.62 18.47
CA PHE A 538 2.21 19.67 19.23
C PHE A 538 1.41 18.74 18.28
N PRO A 539 1.03 17.53 18.71
CA PRO A 539 0.29 16.60 17.85
C PRO A 539 -1.18 17.01 17.68
N LEU A 540 -1.75 16.73 16.51
CA LEU A 540 -3.16 16.96 16.15
C LEU A 540 -4.15 16.40 17.19
N GLY A 541 -3.83 15.25 17.80
CA GLY A 541 -4.68 14.62 18.80
C GLY A 541 -4.93 15.44 20.07
N GLN A 542 -4.18 16.53 20.31
CA GLN A 542 -4.47 17.47 21.41
C GLN A 542 -5.61 18.44 21.10
N VAL A 543 -5.97 18.61 19.83
CA VAL A 543 -6.99 19.58 19.37
C VAL A 543 -8.10 18.95 18.52
N SER A 544 -7.99 17.66 18.19
CA SER A 544 -8.93 16.93 17.33
C SER A 544 -9.15 15.50 17.83
N ASN A 545 -10.39 15.03 17.77
CA ASN A 545 -10.78 13.65 18.12
C ASN A 545 -10.82 12.69 16.90
N ILE A 546 -10.41 13.15 15.72
CA ILE A 546 -10.59 12.43 14.45
C ILE A 546 -10.02 11.00 14.47
N GLY A 547 -8.93 10.77 15.22
CA GLY A 547 -8.33 9.43 15.33
C GLY A 547 -9.25 8.42 16.00
N ASP A 548 -9.92 8.79 17.08
CA ASP A 548 -10.87 7.93 17.78
C ASP A 548 -12.16 7.76 16.97
N ASP A 549 -12.60 8.80 16.26
CA ASP A 549 -13.79 8.74 15.41
C ASP A 549 -13.59 7.75 14.25
N LEU A 550 -12.44 7.79 13.56
CA LEU A 550 -12.10 6.84 12.50
C LEU A 550 -11.93 5.41 13.03
N LYS A 551 -11.35 5.24 14.22
CA LYS A 551 -11.22 3.93 14.87
C LYS A 551 -12.59 3.33 15.19
N ASN A 552 -13.49 4.12 15.77
CA ASN A 552 -14.86 3.69 16.06
C ASN A 552 -15.64 3.37 14.76
N ALA A 553 -15.43 4.16 13.70
CA ALA A 553 -16.02 3.88 12.39
C ALA A 553 -15.53 2.54 11.80
N ARG A 554 -14.23 2.21 11.90
CA ARG A 554 -13.67 0.90 11.50
C ARG A 554 -14.39 -0.25 12.19
N ASN A 555 -14.62 -0.13 13.49
CA ASN A 555 -15.20 -1.20 14.30
C ASN A 555 -16.63 -1.58 13.89
N LEU A 556 -17.29 -0.77 13.06
CA LEU A 556 -18.63 -0.98 12.53
C LEU A 556 -18.64 -1.28 11.01
N LEU A 557 -17.49 -1.62 10.44
CA LEU A 557 -17.34 -2.09 9.07
C LEU A 557 -17.10 -3.59 9.00
N PRO A 558 -17.45 -4.24 7.87
CA PRO A 558 -16.98 -5.59 7.59
C PRO A 558 -15.45 -5.64 7.57
N LEU A 559 -14.84 -6.65 8.19
CA LEU A 559 -13.39 -6.92 8.08
C LEU A 559 -13.04 -7.87 6.94
N PHE A 560 -14.03 -8.51 6.33
CA PHE A 560 -13.86 -9.40 5.19
C PHE A 560 -15.09 -9.38 4.29
N HIS A 561 -14.90 -9.81 3.05
CA HIS A 561 -15.98 -10.11 2.12
C HIS A 561 -16.07 -11.60 1.86
N VAL A 562 -17.30 -12.06 1.64
CA VAL A 562 -17.61 -13.42 1.20
C VAL A 562 -18.30 -13.34 -0.15
N PHE A 563 -17.75 -14.06 -1.12
CA PHE A 563 -18.32 -14.24 -2.44
C PHE A 563 -18.65 -15.72 -2.65
N TYR A 564 -19.72 -15.98 -3.39
CA TYR A 564 -20.11 -17.35 -3.71
C TYR A 564 -20.43 -17.48 -5.19
N LEU A 565 -20.09 -18.63 -5.76
CA LEU A 565 -20.50 -19.09 -7.07
C LEU A 565 -21.76 -19.95 -6.89
N PRO A 566 -22.93 -19.56 -7.44
CA PRO A 566 -24.12 -20.40 -7.42
C PRO A 566 -23.87 -21.74 -8.12
N GLN A 567 -24.44 -22.82 -7.59
CA GLN A 567 -24.33 -24.14 -8.20
C GLN A 567 -25.20 -24.22 -9.47
N TYR A 568 -24.67 -24.83 -10.52
CA TYR A 568 -25.37 -25.14 -11.75
C TYR A 568 -25.79 -26.61 -11.78
N ASP A 569 -27.08 -26.86 -11.98
CA ASP A 569 -27.65 -28.19 -12.19
C ASP A 569 -27.59 -28.53 -13.68
N THR A 570 -26.74 -29.49 -14.03
CA THR A 570 -26.57 -29.93 -15.42
C THR A 570 -27.79 -30.70 -15.95
N SER A 571 -28.59 -31.32 -15.07
CA SER A 571 -29.78 -32.08 -15.46
C SER A 571 -30.97 -31.19 -15.78
N ARG A 572 -31.08 -30.06 -15.08
CA ARG A 572 -32.15 -29.06 -15.24
C ARG A 572 -31.74 -27.86 -16.08
N GLU A 573 -30.47 -27.78 -16.45
CA GLU A 573 -29.85 -26.65 -17.17
C GLU A 573 -30.10 -25.28 -16.49
N GLU A 574 -30.13 -25.26 -15.16
CA GLU A 574 -30.46 -24.08 -14.37
C GLU A 574 -29.49 -23.84 -13.21
N VAL A 575 -29.45 -22.60 -12.72
CA VAL A 575 -28.70 -22.25 -11.51
C VAL A 575 -29.58 -22.48 -10.29
N ILE A 576 -29.08 -23.25 -9.33
CA ILE A 576 -29.76 -23.56 -8.07
C ILE A 576 -29.87 -22.29 -7.22
N MET A 577 -31.05 -22.05 -6.66
CA MET A 577 -31.28 -20.94 -5.74
C MET A 577 -30.57 -21.20 -4.40
N CYS A 578 -29.63 -20.32 -4.04
CA CYS A 578 -28.85 -20.47 -2.81
C CYS A 578 -29.67 -20.16 -1.55
N ASN A 579 -29.52 -20.98 -0.50
CA ASN A 579 -30.10 -20.68 0.81
C ASN A 579 -29.18 -19.75 1.62
N ILE A 580 -29.36 -18.45 1.45
CA ILE A 580 -28.52 -17.40 2.05
C ILE A 580 -28.47 -17.49 3.59
N ASN A 581 -29.60 -17.79 4.25
CA ASN A 581 -29.63 -17.89 5.72
C ASN A 581 -28.76 -19.04 6.22
N MET A 582 -28.82 -20.19 5.53
CA MET A 582 -28.00 -21.34 5.87
C MET A 582 -26.50 -21.05 5.67
N ILE A 583 -26.15 -20.28 4.63
CA ILE A 583 -24.76 -19.81 4.43
C ILE A 583 -24.29 -18.94 5.60
N TYR A 584 -25.14 -18.02 6.10
CA TYR A 584 -24.81 -17.21 7.26
C TYR A 584 -24.61 -18.04 8.53
N GLU A 585 -25.43 -19.08 8.73
CA GLU A 585 -25.30 -19.98 9.89
C GLU A 585 -24.01 -20.79 9.82
N TYR A 586 -23.66 -21.34 8.65
CA TYR A 586 -22.39 -22.04 8.47
C TYR A 586 -21.22 -21.11 8.70
N LEU A 587 -21.24 -19.91 8.11
CA LEU A 587 -20.16 -18.94 8.30
C LEU A 587 -20.00 -18.54 9.78
N ALA A 588 -21.10 -18.32 10.50
CA ALA A 588 -21.06 -18.04 11.94
C ALA A 588 -20.45 -19.20 12.75
N GLU A 589 -20.80 -20.44 12.41
CA GLU A 589 -20.26 -21.65 13.04
C GLU A 589 -18.74 -21.76 12.83
N VAL A 590 -18.28 -21.54 11.60
CA VAL A 590 -16.84 -21.53 11.22
C VAL A 590 -16.08 -20.46 11.98
N LEU A 591 -16.57 -19.23 11.97
CA LEU A 591 -15.91 -18.11 12.65
C LEU A 591 -15.85 -18.34 14.16
N SER A 592 -16.91 -18.91 14.74
CA SER A 592 -16.94 -19.26 16.17
C SER A 592 -15.89 -20.33 16.49
N LYS A 593 -15.78 -21.36 15.64
CA LYS A 593 -14.78 -22.42 15.81
C LYS A 593 -13.35 -21.85 15.76
N ILE A 594 -13.05 -21.00 14.76
CA ILE A 594 -11.73 -20.34 14.64
C ILE A 594 -11.36 -19.59 15.92
N VAL A 595 -12.31 -18.82 16.49
CA VAL A 595 -12.07 -18.06 17.72
C VAL A 595 -11.82 -18.99 18.90
N LEU A 596 -12.63 -20.04 19.06
CA LEU A 596 -12.51 -21.02 20.15
C LEU A 596 -11.21 -21.83 20.07
N ASP A 597 -10.88 -22.36 18.90
CA ASP A 597 -9.63 -23.08 18.65
C ASP A 597 -8.45 -22.18 19.06
N ARG A 598 -8.47 -20.89 18.68
CA ARG A 598 -7.41 -19.95 19.03
C ARG A 598 -7.28 -19.70 20.53
N LEU A 599 -8.39 -19.60 21.25
CA LEU A 599 -8.36 -19.40 22.70
C LEU A 599 -7.82 -20.61 23.44
N SER A 600 -8.05 -21.82 22.91
CA SER A 600 -7.47 -23.05 23.45
C SER A 600 -5.94 -23.11 23.27
N GLU A 601 -5.40 -22.46 22.23
CA GLU A 601 -3.96 -22.38 21.94
C GLU A 601 -3.22 -21.32 22.77
N GLN A 602 -3.90 -20.29 23.31
CA GLN A 602 -3.23 -19.23 24.05
C GLN A 602 -2.87 -19.67 25.49
N PRO A 603 -1.59 -19.63 25.89
CA PRO A 603 -1.20 -19.91 27.27
C PRO A 603 -1.78 -18.85 28.20
N ASN A 604 -2.30 -19.31 29.33
CA ASN A 604 -2.94 -18.49 30.36
C ASN A 604 -2.08 -17.24 30.70
N PRO A 605 -2.59 -16.00 30.54
CA PRO A 605 -1.81 -14.77 30.70
C PRO A 605 -1.33 -14.50 32.14
N LYS A 606 -1.62 -15.39 33.11
CA LYS A 606 -1.09 -15.32 34.50
C LYS A 606 0.32 -15.88 34.70
N LYS A 607 1.12 -16.06 33.64
CA LYS A 607 2.57 -16.30 33.74
C LYS A 607 3.36 -15.41 32.77
N LYS A 608 3.41 -14.11 33.04
CA LYS A 608 4.57 -13.26 32.74
C LYS A 608 4.59 -12.07 33.68
#